data_AF-Q0B0K3-F1
#
_entry.id   AF-Q0B0K3-F1
#
_cell.length_a   1.000
_cell.length_b   1.000
_cell.length_c   1.000
_cell.angle_alpha   90.00
_cell.angle_beta   90.00
_cell.angle_gamma   90.00
#
_symmetry.space_group_name_H-M   'P 1'
#
loop_
_entity.id
_entity.type
_entity.pdbx_description
1 polymer ?
#
loop_
_entity_poly.entity_id
_entity_poly.type
_entity_poly.pdbx_seq_one_letter_code
_entity_poly.pdbx_strand_id
1 'polypeptide(L)'
;MKIQNPHDRFFKETLGKVEVAKDFLNNYLPGNIIKVIDVDTLEPQKDSFINKELQEGFSDLLFKANINNREGYIYFLFEHKSYTRKDIAFQLLRYMMEIWETKSKKEKADELPVIIPLVVYHGKSNTRGQFYCVVIFILPC
;
A
#
# COMPACT_ATOMS: atom_id res chain seq x y z
N MET A 1 27.04 -2.61 -7.69
CA MET A 1 25.83 -3.39 -7.34
C MET A 1 25.59 -3.26 -5.84
N LYS A 2 24.69 -2.35 -5.42
CA LYS A 2 24.24 -2.32 -4.02
C LYS A 2 23.28 -3.48 -3.83
N ILE A 3 23.56 -4.34 -2.86
CA ILE A 3 22.64 -5.40 -2.44
C ILE A 3 21.34 -4.70 -2.02
N GLN A 4 20.30 -4.80 -2.85
CA GLN A 4 18.95 -4.46 -2.45
C GLN A 4 18.62 -5.36 -1.25
N ASN A 5 18.29 -4.70 -0.17
CA ASN A 5 18.26 -5.22 1.19
C ASN A 5 17.42 -6.51 1.29
N PRO A 6 17.92 -7.60 1.92
CA PRO A 6 17.21 -8.87 2.02
C PRO A 6 15.81 -8.77 2.67
N HIS A 7 15.59 -7.76 3.52
CA HIS A 7 14.29 -7.51 4.14
C HIS A 7 13.24 -7.02 3.13
N ASP A 8 13.63 -6.18 2.16
CA ASP A 8 12.76 -5.68 1.09
C ASP A 8 12.23 -6.84 0.24
N ARG A 9 13.14 -7.75 -0.12
CA ARG A 9 12.83 -8.94 -0.91
C ARG A 9 11.92 -9.89 -0.14
N PHE A 10 12.25 -10.17 1.12
CA PHE A 10 11.42 -11.03 1.97
C PHE A 10 10.00 -10.48 2.12
N PHE A 11 9.86 -9.16 2.31
CA PHE A 11 8.56 -8.52 2.43
C PHE A 11 7.74 -8.65 1.14
N LYS A 12 8.33 -8.28 -0.01
CA LYS A 12 7.64 -8.41 -1.31
C LYS A 12 7.27 -9.85 -1.63
N GLU A 13 8.14 -10.82 -1.32
CA GLU A 13 7.88 -12.24 -1.53
C GLU A 13 6.81 -12.81 -0.57
N THR A 14 6.70 -12.26 0.63
CA THR A 14 5.76 -12.73 1.65
C THR A 14 4.40 -12.06 1.50
N LEU A 15 4.35 -10.73 1.60
CA LEU A 15 3.11 -9.96 1.50
C LEU A 15 2.63 -9.77 0.06
N GLY A 16 3.43 -10.08 -0.95
CA GLY A 16 2.95 -10.21 -2.32
C GLY A 16 2.03 -11.42 -2.52
N LYS A 17 1.96 -12.37 -1.56
CA LYS A 17 1.01 -13.48 -1.59
C LYS A 17 -0.35 -12.99 -1.08
N VAL A 18 -1.38 -13.21 -1.89
CA VAL A 18 -2.77 -12.78 -1.59
C VAL A 18 -3.22 -13.26 -0.22
N GLU A 19 -3.03 -14.54 0.12
CA GLU A 19 -3.46 -15.09 1.42
C GLU A 19 -2.79 -14.37 2.61
N VAL A 20 -1.49 -14.05 2.50
CA VAL A 20 -0.77 -13.34 3.55
C VAL A 20 -1.24 -11.89 3.66
N ALA A 21 -1.55 -11.24 2.52
CA ALA A 21 -2.11 -9.90 2.51
C ALA A 21 -3.53 -9.87 3.10
N LYS A 22 -4.38 -10.86 2.78
CA LYS A 22 -5.71 -11.03 3.38
C LYS A 22 -5.62 -11.17 4.90
N ASP A 23 -4.75 -12.08 5.38
CA ASP A 23 -4.52 -12.27 6.81
C ASP A 23 -4.03 -10.99 7.48
N PHE A 24 -3.12 -10.27 6.84
CA PHE A 24 -2.63 -8.99 7.36
C PHE A 24 -3.77 -7.97 7.50
N LEU A 25 -4.59 -7.80 6.47
CA LEU A 25 -5.72 -6.87 6.50
C LEU A 25 -6.71 -7.23 7.62
N ASN A 26 -7.07 -8.51 7.76
CA ASN A 26 -8.00 -8.98 8.78
C ASN A 26 -7.47 -8.79 10.22
N ASN A 27 -6.17 -8.93 10.43
CA ASN A 27 -5.58 -8.84 11.78
C ASN A 27 -5.23 -7.42 12.21
N TYR A 28 -4.88 -6.53 11.27
CA TYR A 28 -4.31 -5.22 11.60
C TYR A 28 -5.21 -4.03 11.23
N LEU A 29 -6.20 -4.20 10.33
CA LEU A 29 -7.12 -3.11 10.04
C LEU A 29 -8.19 -2.96 11.13
N PRO A 30 -8.57 -1.71 11.48
CA PRO A 30 -9.73 -1.47 12.32
C PRO A 30 -11.00 -2.08 11.71
N GLY A 31 -11.87 -2.60 12.57
CA GLY A 31 -13.06 -3.35 12.17
C GLY A 31 -14.03 -2.58 11.26
N ASN A 32 -14.04 -1.24 11.29
CA ASN A 32 -14.84 -0.41 10.38
C ASN A 32 -14.25 -0.33 8.96
N ILE A 33 -12.93 -0.44 8.83
CA ILE A 33 -12.22 -0.39 7.54
C ILE A 33 -12.33 -1.74 6.84
N ILE A 34 -12.06 -2.83 7.56
CA ILE A 34 -12.11 -4.17 6.97
C ILE A 34 -13.52 -4.53 6.46
N LYS A 35 -14.57 -4.03 7.13
CA LYS A 35 -15.97 -4.23 6.72
C LYS A 35 -16.33 -3.66 5.36
N VAL A 36 -15.62 -2.63 4.90
CA VAL A 36 -15.88 -2.03 3.58
C VAL A 36 -14.99 -2.62 2.49
N ILE A 37 -14.03 -3.47 2.83
CA ILE A 37 -13.11 -4.12 1.89
C ILE A 37 -13.56 -5.55 1.67
N ASP A 38 -13.85 -5.92 0.43
CA ASP A 38 -14.02 -7.31 0.03
C ASP A 38 -12.64 -7.94 -0.18
N VAL A 39 -12.09 -8.54 0.89
CA VAL A 39 -10.76 -9.15 0.88
C VAL A 39 -10.65 -10.32 -0.09
N ASP A 40 -11.74 -10.95 -0.51
CA ASP A 40 -11.70 -12.07 -1.45
C ASP A 40 -11.46 -11.64 -2.89
N THR A 41 -11.67 -10.36 -3.19
CA THR A 41 -11.36 -9.75 -4.49
C THR A 41 -9.93 -9.20 -4.58
N LEU A 42 -9.10 -9.44 -3.56
CA LEU A 42 -7.76 -8.88 -3.48
C LEU A 42 -6.83 -9.43 -4.58
N GLU A 43 -6.36 -8.53 -5.46
CA GLU A 43 -5.55 -8.87 -6.63
C GLU A 43 -4.27 -8.01 -6.70
N PRO A 44 -3.06 -8.62 -6.68
CA PRO A 44 -1.81 -7.87 -6.74
C PRO A 44 -1.61 -7.21 -8.10
N GLN A 45 -1.36 -5.91 -8.10
CA GLN A 45 -1.09 -5.11 -9.29
C GLN A 45 0.42 -5.03 -9.51
N LYS A 46 0.98 -5.98 -10.28
CA LYS A 46 2.42 -5.99 -10.60
C LYS A 46 2.77 -4.85 -11.55
N ASP A 47 3.77 -4.05 -11.19
CA ASP A 47 4.56 -3.14 -12.05
C ASP A 47 3.79 -2.14 -12.94
N SER A 48 2.49 -1.95 -12.74
CA SER A 48 1.62 -1.31 -13.74
C SER A 48 1.38 0.19 -13.53
N PHE A 49 1.65 0.71 -12.33
CA PHE A 49 1.22 2.04 -11.90
C PHE A 49 2.33 2.95 -11.38
N ILE A 50 3.45 2.40 -10.91
CA ILE A 50 4.45 3.15 -10.15
C ILE A 50 5.73 3.26 -10.97
N ASN A 51 6.17 4.49 -11.21
CA ASN A 51 7.40 4.77 -11.94
C ASN A 51 8.63 4.23 -11.17
N LYS A 52 9.59 3.63 -11.88
CA LYS A 52 10.84 3.08 -11.29
C LYS A 52 11.63 4.14 -10.51
N GLU A 53 11.50 5.41 -10.87
CA GLU A 53 12.16 6.52 -10.18
C GLU A 53 11.64 6.75 -8.75
N LEU A 54 10.39 6.37 -8.46
CA LEU A 54 9.84 6.44 -7.11
C LEU A 54 10.15 5.20 -6.26
N GLN A 55 10.75 4.13 -6.82
CA GLN A 55 11.08 2.91 -6.08
C GLN A 55 12.33 3.06 -5.19
N GLU A 56 12.98 4.23 -5.19
CA GLU A 56 14.19 4.44 -4.40
C GLU A 56 13.88 4.54 -2.89
N GLY A 57 13.99 3.42 -2.19
CA GLY A 57 14.13 3.34 -0.73
C GLY A 57 12.97 2.72 0.05
N PHE A 58 11.90 2.28 -0.61
CA PHE A 58 10.73 1.62 0.01
C PHE A 58 10.37 0.36 -0.74
N SER A 59 9.83 -0.62 0.01
CA SER A 59 9.17 -1.77 -0.61
C SER A 59 7.67 -1.48 -0.70
N ASP A 60 7.19 -1.35 -1.92
CA ASP A 60 5.81 -1.05 -2.27
C ASP A 60 5.07 -2.30 -2.79
N LEU A 61 3.80 -2.43 -2.43
CA LEU A 61 2.87 -3.40 -3.02
C LEU A 61 1.51 -2.72 -3.24
N LEU A 62 0.98 -2.84 -4.44
CA LEU A 62 -0.35 -2.34 -4.78
C LEU A 62 -1.28 -3.54 -4.98
N PHE A 63 -2.44 -3.51 -4.34
CA PHE A 63 -3.51 -4.46 -4.56
C PHE A 63 -4.75 -3.72 -5.04
N LYS A 64 -5.46 -4.34 -5.97
CA LYS A 64 -6.82 -3.99 -6.33
C LYS A 64 -7.77 -4.79 -5.44
N ALA A 65 -8.87 -4.18 -5.02
CA ALA A 65 -9.95 -4.84 -4.31
C ALA A 65 -11.27 -4.12 -4.59
N ASN A 66 -12.38 -4.77 -4.31
CA ASN A 66 -13.67 -4.11 -4.22
C ASN A 66 -13.80 -3.46 -2.82
N ILE A 67 -13.95 -2.14 -2.81
CA ILE A 67 -14.09 -1.32 -1.61
C ILE A 67 -15.44 -0.59 -1.70
N ASN A 68 -16.36 -0.89 -0.80
CA ASN A 68 -17.71 -0.34 -0.76
C ASN A 68 -18.45 -0.48 -2.12
N ASN A 69 -18.40 -1.69 -2.69
CA ASN A 69 -19.00 -2.05 -3.99
C ASN A 69 -18.44 -1.28 -5.20
N ARG A 70 -17.25 -0.70 -5.07
CA ARG A 70 -16.52 -0.03 -6.15
C ARG A 70 -15.12 -0.55 -6.24
N GLU A 71 -14.53 -0.43 -7.42
CA GLU A 71 -13.12 -0.71 -7.58
C GLU A 71 -12.28 0.27 -6.75
N GLY A 72 -11.35 -0.27 -5.97
CA GLY A 72 -10.42 0.50 -5.16
C GLY A 72 -9.07 -0.18 -5.03
N TYR A 73 -8.16 0.50 -4.36
CA TYR A 73 -6.78 0.06 -4.23
C TYR A 73 -6.34 0.08 -2.76
N ILE A 74 -5.53 -0.90 -2.40
CA ILE A 74 -4.82 -0.95 -1.12
C ILE A 74 -3.33 -0.86 -1.44
N TYR A 75 -2.68 0.18 -0.92
CA TYR A 75 -1.28 0.47 -1.21
C TYR A 75 -0.42 0.26 0.03
N PHE A 76 0.37 -0.81 0.06
CA PHE A 76 1.33 -1.06 1.13
C PHE A 76 2.64 -0.33 0.85
N LEU A 77 3.01 0.56 1.76
CA LEU A 77 4.31 1.23 1.77
C LEU A 77 5.12 0.74 2.97
N PHE A 78 6.19 -0.01 2.74
CA PHE A 78 7.04 -0.50 3.82
C PHE A 78 8.26 0.41 4.04
N GLU A 79 8.38 0.94 5.26
CA GLU A 79 9.53 1.73 5.70
C GLU A 79 10.54 0.86 6.47
N HIS A 80 11.74 0.71 5.90
CA HIS A 80 12.84 -0.08 6.48
C HIS A 80 13.74 0.71 7.44
N LYS A 81 13.62 2.05 7.49
CA LYS A 81 14.49 2.88 8.32
C LYS A 81 13.83 3.16 9.65
N SER A 82 14.57 2.97 10.73
CA SER A 82 14.14 3.22 12.12
C SER A 82 13.89 4.68 12.46
N TYR A 83 13.88 5.59 11.48
CA TYR A 83 13.58 7.00 11.67
C TYR A 83 12.46 7.38 10.71
N THR A 84 11.32 7.80 11.26
CA THR A 84 10.17 8.26 10.46
C THR A 84 10.64 9.42 9.58
N ARG A 85 10.70 9.23 8.27
CA ARG A 85 11.01 10.36 7.40
C ARG A 85 9.83 11.34 7.39
N LYS A 86 10.12 12.64 7.48
CA LYS A 86 9.09 13.70 7.47
C LYS A 86 8.34 13.81 6.13
N ASP A 87 8.82 13.13 5.08
CA ASP A 87 8.32 13.21 3.71
C ASP A 87 7.35 12.07 3.31
N ILE A 88 7.07 11.11 4.20
CA ILE A 88 6.23 9.94 3.89
C ILE A 88 4.84 10.36 3.40
N ALA A 89 4.23 11.37 4.03
CA ALA A 89 2.92 11.87 3.60
C ALA A 89 2.95 12.42 2.17
N PHE A 90 4.00 13.18 1.81
CA PHE A 90 4.17 13.70 0.46
C PHE A 90 4.44 12.59 -0.55
N GLN A 91 5.19 11.58 -0.13
CA GLN A 91 5.48 10.42 -0.96
C GLN A 91 4.22 9.58 -1.21
N LEU A 92 3.41 9.31 -0.18
CA LEU A 92 2.11 8.65 -0.31
C LEU A 92 1.20 9.41 -1.28
N LEU A 93 1.10 10.73 -1.15
CA LEU A 93 0.30 11.56 -2.05
C LEU A 93 0.79 11.44 -3.50
N ARG A 94 2.12 11.44 -3.74
CA ARG A 94 2.68 11.23 -5.08
C ARG A 94 2.28 9.88 -5.66
N TYR A 95 2.38 8.79 -4.90
CA TYR A 95 1.95 7.49 -5.38
C TYR A 95 0.45 7.43 -5.68
N MET A 96 -0.39 8.03 -4.83
CA MET A 96 -1.83 8.10 -5.08
C MET A 96 -2.14 8.84 -6.38
N MET A 97 -1.48 9.98 -6.63
CA MET A 97 -1.61 10.71 -7.88
C MET A 97 -1.18 9.88 -9.10
N GLU A 98 -0.09 9.12 -9.01
CA GLU A 98 0.34 8.25 -10.13
C GLU A 98 -0.64 7.11 -10.40
N ILE A 99 -1.20 6.49 -9.36
CA ILE A 99 -2.23 5.45 -9.50
C ILE A 99 -3.46 6.04 -10.21
N TRP A 100 -3.94 7.19 -9.76
CA TRP A 100 -5.06 7.90 -10.37
C TRP A 100 -4.80 8.33 -11.81
N GLU A 101 -3.63 8.91 -12.08
CA GLU A 101 -3.24 9.36 -13.42
C GLU A 101 -3.16 8.18 -14.38
N THR A 102 -2.56 7.07 -13.95
CA THR A 102 -2.47 5.85 -14.73
C THR A 102 -3.86 5.28 -15.01
N LYS A 103 -4.74 5.25 -14.00
CA LYS A 103 -6.11 4.74 -14.15
C LYS A 103 -6.94 5.60 -15.11
N SER A 104 -6.89 6.92 -14.95
CA SER A 104 -7.59 7.88 -15.82
C SER A 104 -7.10 7.77 -17.26
N LYS A 105 -5.77 7.75 -17.48
CA LYS A 105 -5.19 7.70 -18.84
C LYS A 105 -5.36 6.36 -19.55
N LYS A 106 -5.14 5.23 -18.85
CA LYS A 106 -5.17 3.89 -19.47
C LYS A 106 -6.58 3.35 -19.62
N GLU A 107 -7.46 3.63 -18.66
CA GLU A 107 -8.77 2.98 -18.58
C GLU A 107 -9.94 3.94 -18.81
N LYS A 108 -9.67 5.24 -19.06
CA LYS A 108 -10.69 6.29 -19.26
C LYS A 108 -11.76 6.30 -18.16
N ALA A 109 -11.35 6.02 -16.93
CA ALA A 109 -12.27 6.04 -15.80
C ALA A 109 -12.74 7.48 -15.53
N ASP A 110 -14.06 7.67 -15.41
CA ASP A 110 -14.70 8.96 -15.11
C ASP A 110 -14.59 9.32 -13.62
N GLU A 111 -14.42 8.32 -12.74
CA GLU A 111 -14.30 8.49 -11.30
C GLU A 111 -12.91 8.04 -10.80
N LEU A 112 -12.39 8.75 -9.80
CA LEU A 112 -11.15 8.35 -9.14
C LEU A 112 -11.42 7.22 -8.14
N PRO A 113 -10.71 6.09 -8.23
CA PRO A 113 -10.88 4.99 -7.29
C PRO A 113 -10.40 5.39 -5.89
N VAL A 114 -11.02 4.82 -4.87
CA VAL A 114 -10.54 4.94 -3.48
C VAL A 114 -9.19 4.25 -3.36
N ILE A 115 -8.23 4.90 -2.70
CA ILE A 115 -6.92 4.31 -2.38
C ILE A 115 -6.76 4.32 -0.85
N ILE A 116 -6.49 3.16 -0.26
CA ILE A 116 -6.18 2.99 1.16
C ILE A 116 -4.67 2.77 1.28
N PRO A 117 -3.88 3.81 1.62
CA PRO A 117 -2.47 3.65 1.91
C PRO A 117 -2.29 2.98 3.29
N LEU A 118 -1.43 1.99 3.34
CA LEU A 118 -1.02 1.25 4.52
C LEU A 118 0.50 1.38 4.68
N VAL A 119 0.93 2.19 5.64
CA VAL A 119 2.34 2.28 5.97
C VAL A 119 2.69 1.18 6.96
N VAL A 120 3.67 0.35 6.62
CA VAL A 120 4.17 -0.72 7.48
C VAL A 120 5.58 -0.32 7.92
N TYR A 121 5.75 -0.13 9.21
CA TYR A 121 7.03 0.30 9.80
C TYR A 121 7.67 -0.83 10.58
N HIS A 122 8.97 -1.06 10.36
CA HIS A 122 9.77 -2.00 11.15
C HIS A 122 11.02 -1.32 11.74
N GLY A 123 10.87 -0.75 12.93
CA GLY A 123 11.96 -0.10 13.66
C GLY A 123 12.46 -0.91 14.86
N LYS A 124 13.75 -0.78 15.17
CA LYS A 124 14.35 -1.24 16.44
C LYS A 124 13.93 -0.32 17.59
N SER A 125 12.71 -0.48 18.08
CA SER A 125 12.30 -0.01 19.41
C SER A 125 12.11 -1.24 20.29
N ASN A 126 12.62 -1.19 21.52
CA ASN A 126 12.70 -2.31 22.46
C ASN A 126 11.34 -2.71 23.08
N THR A 127 10.24 -2.49 22.35
CA THR A 127 8.87 -2.80 22.74
C THR A 127 8.13 -3.39 21.54
N ARG A 128 7.27 -4.38 21.82
CA ARG A 128 6.57 -5.27 20.86
C ARG A 128 6.22 -4.59 19.53
N GLY A 129 6.53 -5.26 18.41
CA GLY A 129 6.36 -4.78 17.04
C GLY A 129 5.07 -3.97 16.84
N GLN A 130 5.24 -2.66 16.76
CA GLN A 130 4.12 -1.73 16.68
C GLN A 130 3.92 -1.32 15.23
N PHE A 131 2.90 -1.91 14.62
CA PHE A 131 2.42 -1.52 13.29
C PHE A 131 1.61 -0.23 13.43
N TYR A 132 2.14 0.87 12.91
CA TYR A 132 1.39 2.12 12.83
C TYR A 132 0.66 2.19 11.50
N CYS A 133 -0.63 1.85 11.50
CA CYS A 133 -1.49 2.00 10.34
C CYS A 133 -1.86 3.47 10.18
N VAL A 134 -1.13 4.21 9.35
CA VAL A 134 -1.55 5.56 8.95
C VAL A 134 -2.56 5.41 7.82
N VAL A 135 -3.86 5.37 8.16
CA VAL A 135 -4.94 5.38 7.17
C VAL A 135 -5.23 6.84 6.80
N ILE A 136 -4.71 7.29 5.67
CA ILE A 136 -5.13 8.57 5.08
C ILE A 136 -6.30 8.27 4.16
N PHE A 137 -7.52 8.61 4.58
CA PHE A 137 -8.66 8.64 3.69
C PHE A 137 -8.58 9.90 2.83
N ILE A 138 -8.49 9.71 1.52
CA ILE A 138 -8.94 10.72 0.57
C ILE A 138 -10.11 10.08 -0.16
N LEU A 139 -11.32 10.38 0.30
CA LEU A 139 -12.53 10.06 -0.45
C LEU A 139 -12.55 11.00 -1.67
N PRO A 140 -12.73 10.48 -2.90
CA PRO A 140 -13.12 11.32 -4.01
C PRO A 140 -14.47 11.96 -3.67
N CYS A 141 -14.57 13.26 -3.89
CA CYS A 141 -15.80 14.05 -3.79
C CYS A 141 -16.80 13.57 -4.85
#